data_AF-A0A5C5BUN6-F1
#
_entry.id   AF-A0A5C5BUN6-F1
#
_cell.length_a   1.000
_cell.length_b   1.000
_cell.length_c   1.000
_cell.angle_alpha   90.00
_cell.angle_beta   90.00
_cell.angle_gamma   90.00
#
_symmetry.space_group_name_H-M   'P 1'
#
loop_
_entity.id
_entity.type
_entity.pdbx_description
1 polymer ?
#
loop_
_entity_poly.entity_id
_entity_poly.type
_entity_poly.pdbx_seq_one_letter_code
_entity_poly.pdbx_strand_id
1 'polypeptide(L)'
;MSRLLDVKDFKILTALEARVGESLTQREIAAAADLSVGTVNRAMADLHERGYVREGMLSAAGLEALEPYRVKRAVLIAAGFGSRLVPITLNTPKPLIRVQGQRIIDSLLDAVTAAGIEEVYVVRGYLAEQFDQLLYKYPHIKFIENPFYNEANNISSAVAAKDLLQNAYVFESDLLLYNPKLITKYQYSSNYLGVPVPVTDDWCFQTRRGVITGLTVGGTDCHHMFGISYWTEEDGKKLADDVPATFAMPGGKERYWDEVALRYFARNYEVSVRECTFDDIIEIDTYRELQQLDKSYVVE
;
A
#
# COMPACT_ATOMS: atom_id res chain seq x y z
N MET A 1 -28.71 10.73 4.90
CA MET A 1 -27.30 10.43 5.24
C MET A 1 -27.05 8.97 4.89
N SER A 2 -26.15 8.69 3.96
CA SER A 2 -25.71 7.31 3.70
C SER A 2 -25.10 6.75 4.98
N ARG A 3 -25.60 5.60 5.45
CA ARG A 3 -25.05 4.89 6.62
C ARG A 3 -23.73 4.26 6.20
N LEU A 4 -22.67 4.44 6.99
CA LEU A 4 -21.37 3.76 6.76
C LEU A 4 -21.59 2.25 6.57
N LEU A 5 -20.86 1.69 5.62
CA LEU A 5 -20.88 0.26 5.34
C LEU A 5 -20.18 -0.49 6.48
N ASP A 6 -20.72 -1.64 6.85
CA ASP A 6 -19.92 -2.60 7.59
C ASP A 6 -18.99 -3.37 6.63
N VAL A 7 -18.05 -4.15 7.18
CA VAL A 7 -17.03 -4.84 6.40
C VAL A 7 -17.63 -5.80 5.36
N LYS A 8 -18.72 -6.50 5.70
CA LYS A 8 -19.32 -7.49 4.78
C LYS A 8 -20.03 -6.80 3.61
N ASP A 9 -20.74 -5.71 3.90
CA ASP A 9 -21.41 -4.91 2.88
C ASP A 9 -20.38 -4.29 1.94
N PHE A 10 -19.31 -3.70 2.50
CA PHE A 10 -18.19 -3.17 1.74
C PHE A 10 -17.60 -4.22 0.80
N LYS A 11 -17.22 -5.39 1.32
CA LYS A 11 -16.64 -6.48 0.52
C LYS A 11 -17.55 -6.92 -0.64
N ILE A 12 -18.87 -7.03 -0.39
CA ILE A 12 -19.84 -7.39 -1.43
C ILE A 12 -19.93 -6.31 -2.50
N LEU A 13 -20.05 -5.04 -2.12
CA LEU A 13 -20.16 -3.95 -3.07
C LEU A 13 -18.88 -3.79 -3.90
N THR A 14 -17.69 -3.94 -3.31
CA THR A 14 -16.42 -3.93 -4.07
C THR A 14 -16.27 -5.12 -5.01
N ALA A 15 -16.77 -6.30 -4.61
CA ALA A 15 -16.76 -7.48 -5.49
C ALA A 15 -17.64 -7.27 -6.74
N LEU A 16 -18.80 -6.63 -6.56
CA LEU A 16 -19.68 -6.23 -7.67
C LEU A 16 -19.07 -5.07 -8.48
N GLU A 17 -18.37 -4.14 -7.84
CA GLU A 17 -17.70 -3.01 -8.51
C GLU A 17 -16.61 -3.48 -9.50
N ALA A 18 -15.86 -4.51 -9.13
CA ALA A 18 -14.85 -5.13 -10.01
C ALA A 18 -15.45 -5.84 -11.25
N ARG A 19 -16.78 -5.96 -11.32
CA ARG A 19 -17.57 -6.63 -12.37
C ARG A 19 -18.76 -5.76 -12.81
N VAL A 20 -18.60 -4.43 -12.78
CA VAL A 20 -19.66 -3.50 -13.18
C VAL A 20 -20.23 -3.86 -14.55
N GLY A 21 -21.56 -4.00 -14.61
CA GLY A 21 -22.29 -4.39 -15.82
C GLY A 21 -22.56 -5.89 -15.94
N GLU A 22 -22.00 -6.72 -15.06
CA GLU A 22 -22.29 -8.15 -14.98
C GLU A 22 -23.26 -8.45 -13.81
N SER A 23 -24.20 -9.37 -14.05
CA SER A 23 -25.04 -9.92 -12.98
C SER A 23 -24.34 -11.16 -12.40
N LEU A 24 -23.99 -11.10 -11.11
CA LEU A 24 -23.31 -12.18 -10.42
C LEU A 24 -24.28 -12.99 -9.57
N THR A 25 -24.05 -14.30 -9.52
CA THR A 25 -24.70 -15.19 -8.55
C THR A 25 -24.14 -14.96 -7.15
N GLN A 26 -24.90 -15.34 -6.12
CA GLN A 26 -24.45 -15.22 -4.73
C GLN A 26 -23.20 -16.06 -4.42
N ARG A 27 -22.95 -17.13 -5.19
CA ARG A 27 -21.73 -17.93 -5.07
C ARG A 27 -20.51 -17.21 -5.65
N GLU A 28 -20.66 -16.54 -6.79
CA GLU A 28 -19.61 -15.74 -7.39
C GLU A 28 -19.27 -14.53 -6.52
N ILE A 29 -20.29 -13.84 -6.00
CA ILE A 29 -20.11 -12.74 -5.04
C ILE A 29 -19.38 -13.24 -3.78
N ALA A 30 -19.79 -14.38 -3.22
CA ALA A 30 -19.15 -14.94 -2.04
C ALA A 30 -17.66 -15.27 -2.26
N ALA A 31 -17.33 -15.86 -3.41
CA ALA A 31 -15.95 -16.15 -3.77
C ALA A 31 -15.13 -14.87 -3.96
N ALA A 32 -15.67 -13.88 -4.66
CA ALA A 32 -14.97 -12.61 -4.93
C ALA A 32 -14.81 -11.72 -3.69
N ALA A 33 -15.77 -11.77 -2.76
CA ALA A 33 -15.74 -11.01 -1.51
C ALA A 33 -14.97 -11.70 -0.38
N ASP A 34 -14.53 -12.94 -0.59
CA ASP A 34 -13.97 -13.81 0.45
C ASP A 34 -14.92 -13.90 1.67
N LEU A 35 -16.14 -14.37 1.41
CA LEU A 35 -17.21 -14.54 2.39
C LEU A 35 -17.91 -15.88 2.19
N SER A 36 -18.56 -16.39 3.22
CA SER A 36 -19.45 -17.54 3.04
C SER A 36 -20.73 -17.14 2.30
N VAL A 37 -21.24 -18.04 1.44
CA VAL A 37 -22.52 -17.82 0.71
C VAL A 37 -23.67 -17.48 1.66
N GLY A 38 -23.71 -18.08 2.86
CA GLY A 38 -24.71 -17.76 3.87
C GLY A 38 -24.60 -16.33 4.42
N THR A 39 -23.39 -15.78 4.48
CA THR A 39 -23.17 -14.37 4.86
C THR A 39 -23.62 -13.43 3.77
N VAL A 40 -23.28 -13.74 2.50
CA VAL A 40 -23.75 -12.97 1.34
C VAL A 40 -25.26 -12.97 1.29
N ASN A 41 -25.93 -14.12 1.39
CA ASN A 41 -27.39 -14.20 1.33
C ASN A 41 -28.07 -13.32 2.40
N ARG A 42 -27.53 -13.27 3.62
CA ARG A 42 -28.06 -12.41 4.69
C ARG A 42 -27.85 -10.92 4.40
N ALA A 43 -26.69 -10.55 3.87
CA ALA A 43 -26.37 -9.15 3.57
C ALA A 43 -27.14 -8.64 2.33
N MET A 44 -27.34 -9.50 1.32
CA MET A 44 -27.99 -9.13 0.06
C MET A 44 -29.42 -8.60 0.24
N ALA A 45 -30.16 -9.09 1.25
CA ALA A 45 -31.50 -8.59 1.55
C ALA A 45 -31.46 -7.10 1.98
N ASP A 46 -30.56 -6.75 2.90
CA ASP A 46 -30.37 -5.36 3.36
C ASP A 46 -29.82 -4.46 2.24
N LEU A 47 -28.83 -4.96 1.48
CA LEU A 47 -28.27 -4.22 0.34
C LEU A 47 -29.30 -3.97 -0.76
N HIS A 48 -30.25 -4.88 -0.97
CA HIS A 48 -31.35 -4.69 -1.91
C HIS A 48 -32.38 -3.67 -1.39
N GLU A 49 -32.76 -3.76 -0.10
CA GLU A 49 -33.68 -2.81 0.53
C GLU A 49 -33.11 -1.38 0.54
N ARG A 50 -31.80 -1.23 0.77
CA ARG A 50 -31.06 0.03 0.64
C ARG A 50 -30.90 0.51 -0.80
N GLY A 51 -31.27 -0.31 -1.78
CA GLY A 51 -31.19 0.00 -3.20
C GLY A 51 -29.78 -0.05 -3.77
N TYR A 52 -28.80 -0.60 -3.05
CA TYR A 52 -27.39 -0.67 -3.47
C TYR A 52 -27.13 -1.77 -4.49
N VAL A 53 -27.94 -2.82 -4.48
CA VAL A 53 -27.82 -3.97 -5.39
C VAL A 53 -29.17 -4.28 -6.00
N ARG A 54 -29.21 -4.56 -7.31
CA ARG A 54 -30.41 -4.98 -8.04
C ARG A 54 -30.05 -6.13 -8.96
N GLU A 55 -30.78 -7.24 -8.88
CA GLU A 55 -30.59 -8.40 -9.76
C GLU A 55 -29.13 -8.89 -9.84
N GLY A 56 -28.42 -8.90 -8.70
CA GLY A 56 -27.02 -9.32 -8.65
C GLY A 56 -26.03 -8.33 -9.26
N MET A 57 -26.45 -7.09 -9.54
CA MET A 57 -25.62 -6.01 -10.07
C MET A 57 -25.49 -4.85 -9.08
N LEU A 58 -24.33 -4.18 -9.09
CA LEU A 58 -24.14 -2.93 -8.36
C LEU A 58 -25.02 -1.82 -8.96
N SER A 59 -25.75 -1.10 -8.12
CA SER A 59 -26.52 0.09 -8.54
C SER A 59 -25.69 1.37 -8.44
N ALA A 60 -26.17 2.46 -9.03
CA ALA A 60 -25.55 3.78 -8.85
C ALA A 60 -25.49 4.22 -7.37
N ALA A 61 -26.53 3.92 -6.58
CA ALA A 61 -26.54 4.20 -5.15
C ALA A 61 -25.54 3.33 -4.36
N GLY A 62 -25.33 2.08 -4.81
CA GLY A 62 -24.30 1.21 -4.24
C GLY A 62 -22.89 1.71 -4.53
N LEU A 63 -22.66 2.22 -5.75
CA LEU A 63 -21.40 2.87 -6.10
C LEU A 63 -21.17 4.15 -5.26
N GLU A 64 -22.19 4.99 -5.10
CA GLU A 64 -22.13 6.18 -4.23
C GLU A 64 -21.82 5.82 -2.77
N ALA A 65 -22.34 4.69 -2.28
CA ALA A 65 -22.04 4.20 -0.93
C ALA A 65 -20.58 3.76 -0.73
N LEU A 66 -19.85 3.44 -1.81
CA LEU A 66 -18.43 3.13 -1.76
C LEU A 66 -17.52 4.37 -1.77
N GLU A 67 -18.00 5.52 -2.23
CA GLU A 67 -17.18 6.73 -2.39
C GLU A 67 -16.49 7.24 -1.11
N PRO A 68 -17.06 7.11 0.11
CA PRO A 68 -16.34 7.41 1.34
C PRO A 68 -15.07 6.56 1.56
N TYR A 69 -14.96 5.42 0.89
CA TYR A 69 -13.84 4.46 0.99
C TYR A 69 -12.89 4.56 -0.20
N ARG A 70 -13.10 5.52 -1.12
CA ARG A 70 -12.28 5.67 -2.32
C ARG A 70 -10.87 6.10 -1.94
N VAL A 71 -9.89 5.37 -2.46
CA VAL A 71 -8.50 5.77 -2.40
C VAL A 71 -8.30 6.98 -3.31
N LYS A 72 -7.76 8.06 -2.77
CA LYS A 72 -7.55 9.32 -3.49
C LYS A 72 -6.11 9.48 -3.96
N ARG A 73 -5.16 9.01 -3.14
CA ARG A 73 -3.73 9.32 -3.28
C ARG A 73 -2.85 8.08 -3.25
N ALA A 74 -1.72 8.17 -3.93
CA ALA A 74 -0.58 7.29 -3.77
C ALA A 74 0.66 8.13 -3.45
N VAL A 75 1.36 7.80 -2.38
CA VAL A 75 2.61 8.45 -1.95
C VAL A 75 3.73 7.41 -1.98
N LEU A 76 4.69 7.60 -2.87
CA LEU A 76 5.82 6.70 -3.06
C LEU A 76 7.06 7.29 -2.38
N ILE A 77 7.55 6.62 -1.34
CA ILE A 77 8.79 6.98 -0.62
C ILE A 77 9.99 6.42 -1.41
N ALA A 78 10.70 7.31 -2.11
CA ALA A 78 11.73 6.97 -3.10
C ALA A 78 13.05 7.75 -2.90
N ALA A 79 13.22 8.42 -1.76
CA ALA A 79 14.33 9.36 -1.55
C ALA A 79 15.67 8.72 -1.14
N GLY A 80 15.66 7.44 -0.76
CA GLY A 80 16.81 6.74 -0.18
C GLY A 80 17.93 6.41 -1.18
N PHE A 81 19.16 6.28 -0.67
CA PHE A 81 20.35 5.95 -1.46
C PHE A 81 20.37 4.51 -1.99
N GLY A 82 19.97 3.52 -1.19
CA GLY A 82 20.02 2.11 -1.56
C GLY A 82 21.44 1.52 -1.60
N SER A 83 22.22 1.70 -0.53
CA SER A 83 23.64 1.28 -0.46
C SER A 83 23.87 -0.22 -0.68
N ARG A 84 22.90 -1.07 -0.32
CA ARG A 84 22.97 -2.53 -0.46
C ARG A 84 22.95 -3.02 -1.93
N LEU A 85 22.64 -2.12 -2.87
CA LEU A 85 22.59 -2.37 -4.32
C LEU A 85 23.76 -1.73 -5.10
N VAL A 86 24.78 -1.23 -4.41
CA VAL A 86 26.05 -0.83 -5.05
C VAL A 86 26.65 -2.05 -5.77
N PRO A 87 27.16 -1.90 -7.02
CA PRO A 87 27.49 -0.64 -7.70
C PRO A 87 26.34 0.02 -8.48
N ILE A 88 25.19 -0.64 -8.63
CA ILE A 88 24.09 -0.15 -9.49
C ILE A 88 23.56 1.20 -8.98
N THR A 89 23.40 1.34 -7.67
CA THR A 89 22.85 2.55 -7.07
C THR A 89 23.79 3.76 -7.09
N LEU A 90 25.05 3.61 -7.51
CA LEU A 90 25.95 4.76 -7.66
C LEU A 90 25.47 5.77 -8.72
N ASN A 91 24.76 5.29 -9.75
CA ASN A 91 24.29 6.13 -10.85
C ASN A 91 22.79 6.01 -11.12
N THR A 92 22.04 5.20 -10.36
CA THR A 92 20.61 4.96 -10.58
C THR A 92 19.88 4.83 -9.24
N PRO A 93 18.86 5.64 -8.91
CA PRO A 93 18.02 5.41 -7.72
C PRO A 93 17.47 3.98 -7.71
N LYS A 94 17.42 3.33 -6.52
CA LYS A 94 16.86 1.97 -6.36
C LYS A 94 15.51 1.79 -7.09
N PRO A 95 14.53 2.69 -6.96
CA PRO A 95 13.24 2.54 -7.66
C PRO A 95 13.30 2.56 -9.20
N LEU A 96 14.36 3.14 -9.77
CA LEU A 96 14.56 3.25 -11.22
C LEU A 96 15.42 2.12 -11.80
N ILE A 97 15.95 1.23 -10.96
CA ILE A 97 16.65 0.01 -11.41
C ILE A 97 15.68 -0.84 -12.23
N ARG A 98 16.19 -1.43 -13.32
CA ARG A 98 15.40 -2.29 -14.20
C ARG A 98 15.57 -3.76 -13.83
N VAL A 99 14.46 -4.49 -13.73
CA VAL A 99 14.44 -5.94 -13.59
C VAL A 99 13.74 -6.47 -14.83
N GLN A 100 14.44 -7.29 -15.62
CA GLN A 100 13.95 -7.83 -16.89
C GLN A 100 13.41 -6.73 -17.84
N GLY A 101 14.09 -5.58 -17.83
CA GLY A 101 13.75 -4.43 -18.67
C GLY A 101 12.70 -3.46 -18.09
N GLN A 102 12.03 -3.77 -16.99
CA GLN A 102 11.03 -2.90 -16.35
C GLN A 102 11.60 -2.21 -15.10
N ARG A 103 11.36 -0.91 -14.90
CA ARG A 103 11.82 -0.24 -13.66
C ARG A 103 11.00 -0.76 -12.47
N ILE A 104 11.62 -0.96 -11.31
CA ILE A 104 10.92 -1.47 -10.11
C ILE A 104 9.65 -0.65 -9.82
N ILE A 105 9.78 0.68 -9.80
CA ILE A 105 8.67 1.60 -9.52
C ILE A 105 7.53 1.56 -10.56
N ASP A 106 7.80 1.12 -11.80
CA ASP A 106 6.76 1.04 -12.84
C ASP A 106 5.66 0.05 -12.45
N SER A 107 6.02 -1.04 -11.75
CA SER A 107 5.03 -2.03 -11.30
C SER A 107 4.00 -1.44 -10.33
N LEU A 108 4.46 -0.59 -9.40
CA LEU A 108 3.61 0.12 -8.45
C LEU A 108 2.77 1.20 -9.15
N LEU A 109 3.39 2.01 -10.00
CA LEU A 109 2.71 3.10 -10.73
C LEU A 109 1.66 2.56 -11.71
N ASP A 110 1.93 1.44 -12.38
CA ASP A 110 0.97 0.76 -13.25
C ASP A 110 -0.22 0.22 -12.44
N ALA A 111 0.01 -0.37 -11.26
CA ALA A 111 -1.06 -0.83 -10.38
C ALA A 111 -1.91 0.32 -9.82
N VAL A 112 -1.27 1.43 -9.42
CA VAL A 112 -1.95 2.66 -8.98
C VAL A 112 -2.82 3.24 -10.11
N THR A 113 -2.29 3.30 -11.32
CA THR A 113 -3.02 3.76 -12.52
C THR A 113 -4.19 2.83 -12.83
N ALA A 114 -3.99 1.51 -12.78
CA ALA A 114 -5.02 0.51 -13.03
C ALA A 114 -6.15 0.54 -11.98
N ALA A 115 -5.83 0.89 -10.73
CA ALA A 115 -6.79 1.09 -9.66
C ALA A 115 -7.59 2.41 -9.79
N GLY A 116 -7.24 3.28 -10.75
CA GLY A 116 -7.90 4.56 -10.98
C GLY A 116 -7.59 5.62 -9.91
N ILE A 117 -6.39 5.54 -9.31
CA ILE A 117 -5.92 6.52 -8.33
C ILE A 117 -5.27 7.68 -9.09
N GLU A 118 -5.85 8.88 -8.96
CA GLU A 118 -5.50 10.03 -9.80
C GLU A 118 -4.34 10.86 -9.24
N GLU A 119 -4.23 10.95 -7.92
CA GLU A 119 -3.19 11.77 -7.28
C GLU A 119 -1.98 10.92 -6.90
N VAL A 120 -0.88 11.09 -7.64
CA VAL A 120 0.34 10.32 -7.41
C VAL A 120 1.49 11.25 -7.05
N TYR A 121 2.09 11.00 -5.89
CA TYR A 121 3.21 11.77 -5.36
C TYR A 121 4.43 10.86 -5.19
N VAL A 122 5.59 11.31 -5.66
CA VAL A 122 6.87 10.60 -5.47
C VAL A 122 7.78 11.48 -4.62
N VAL A 123 8.09 11.01 -3.42
CA VAL A 123 9.05 11.67 -2.52
C VAL A 123 10.46 11.26 -2.93
N ARG A 124 11.25 12.22 -3.42
CA ARG A 124 12.59 11.98 -3.97
C ARG A 124 13.66 12.76 -3.19
N GLY A 125 14.90 12.31 -3.34
CA GLY A 125 16.07 12.86 -2.65
C GLY A 125 17.33 12.49 -3.41
N TYR A 126 17.91 11.33 -3.10
CA TYR A 126 19.07 10.84 -3.83
C TYR A 126 18.81 10.75 -5.35
N LEU A 127 19.65 11.42 -6.15
CA LEU A 127 19.54 11.49 -7.61
C LEU A 127 18.14 11.91 -8.10
N ALA A 128 17.48 12.84 -7.40
CA ALA A 128 16.10 13.27 -7.63
C ALA A 128 15.75 13.59 -9.10
N GLU A 129 16.63 14.27 -9.83
CA GLU A 129 16.41 14.65 -11.24
C GLU A 129 16.18 13.42 -12.14
N GLN A 130 16.74 12.26 -11.79
CA GLN A 130 16.53 11.05 -12.59
C GLN A 130 15.08 10.59 -12.60
N PHE A 131 14.27 10.96 -11.60
CA PHE A 131 12.85 10.61 -11.58
C PHE A 131 12.02 11.37 -12.62
N ASP A 132 12.54 12.46 -13.22
CA ASP A 132 11.83 13.22 -14.25
C ASP A 132 11.46 12.34 -15.47
N GLN A 133 12.24 11.28 -15.71
CA GLN A 133 11.95 10.28 -16.75
C GLN A 133 10.64 9.51 -16.52
N LEU A 134 10.06 9.54 -15.31
CA LEU A 134 8.76 8.93 -15.05
C LEU A 134 7.65 9.70 -15.75
N LEU A 135 7.80 11.01 -15.92
CA LEU A 135 6.79 11.89 -16.51
C LEU A 135 6.47 11.54 -17.97
N TYR A 136 7.37 10.87 -18.69
CA TYR A 136 7.10 10.38 -20.05
C TYR A 136 5.95 9.35 -20.10
N LYS A 137 5.85 8.49 -19.09
CA LYS A 137 4.78 7.47 -19.00
C LYS A 137 3.66 7.91 -18.05
N TYR A 138 3.99 8.66 -17.00
CA TYR A 138 3.08 9.06 -15.93
C TYR A 138 3.09 10.59 -15.74
N PRO A 139 2.51 11.36 -16.68
CA PRO A 139 2.61 12.83 -16.68
C PRO A 139 1.88 13.51 -15.51
N HIS A 140 1.05 12.78 -14.76
CA HIS A 140 0.28 13.30 -13.62
C HIS A 140 1.04 13.19 -12.28
N ILE A 141 2.21 12.55 -12.24
CA ILE A 141 3.03 12.44 -11.04
C ILE A 141 3.49 13.84 -10.59
N LYS A 142 3.43 14.08 -9.29
CA LYS A 142 4.01 15.24 -8.62
C LYS A 142 5.19 14.80 -7.77
N PHE A 143 6.30 15.54 -7.85
CA PHE A 143 7.47 15.26 -7.01
C PHE A 143 7.42 16.06 -5.71
N ILE A 144 7.91 15.44 -4.64
CA ILE A 144 8.12 16.05 -3.32
C ILE A 144 9.60 15.88 -2.99
N GLU A 145 10.31 16.98 -2.75
CA GLU A 145 11.72 16.93 -2.38
C GLU A 145 11.86 16.65 -0.88
N ASN A 146 12.62 15.62 -0.52
CA ASN A 146 13.05 15.37 0.85
C ASN A 146 14.51 15.86 1.02
N PRO A 147 14.74 17.05 1.62
CA PRO A 147 16.09 17.56 1.80
C PRO A 147 16.89 16.82 2.88
N PHE A 148 16.24 16.00 3.71
CA PHE A 148 16.86 15.26 4.81
C PHE A 148 17.16 13.80 4.47
N TYR A 149 17.06 13.40 3.19
CA TYR A 149 17.21 12.01 2.76
C TYR A 149 18.55 11.36 3.13
N ASN A 150 19.60 12.17 3.35
CA ASN A 150 20.95 11.73 3.72
C ASN A 150 21.29 11.96 5.21
N GLU A 151 20.39 12.61 5.97
CA GLU A 151 20.57 12.93 7.40
C GLU A 151 19.62 12.15 8.31
N ALA A 152 18.62 11.51 7.73
CA ALA A 152 17.57 10.80 8.44
C ALA A 152 17.14 9.56 7.66
N ASN A 153 16.54 8.63 8.39
CA ASN A 153 15.89 7.44 7.84
C ASN A 153 14.57 7.83 7.14
N ASN A 154 13.81 6.84 6.65
CA ASN A 154 12.66 7.06 5.76
C ASN A 154 11.52 7.90 6.39
N ILE A 155 11.49 8.08 7.72
CA ILE A 155 10.58 9.02 8.41
C ILE A 155 10.68 10.45 7.88
N SER A 156 11.85 10.89 7.42
CA SER A 156 12.00 12.22 6.81
C SER A 156 11.18 12.38 5.53
N SER A 157 11.03 11.30 4.75
CA SER A 157 10.17 11.29 3.55
C SER A 157 8.70 11.39 3.94
N ALA A 158 8.28 10.73 5.01
CA ALA A 158 6.93 10.86 5.55
C ALA A 158 6.68 12.28 6.10
N VAL A 159 7.67 12.92 6.74
CA VAL A 159 7.57 14.33 7.15
C VAL A 159 7.35 15.25 5.95
N ALA A 160 8.08 15.03 4.85
CA ALA A 160 7.93 15.82 3.62
C ALA A 160 6.54 15.65 2.98
N ALA A 161 5.91 14.49 3.15
CA ALA A 161 4.59 14.17 2.58
C ALA A 161 3.44 14.15 3.61
N LYS A 162 3.65 14.66 4.82
CA LYS A 162 2.75 14.48 5.97
C LYS A 162 1.29 14.89 5.70
N ASP A 163 1.09 15.93 4.88
CA ASP A 163 -0.23 16.48 4.59
C ASP A 163 -0.99 15.69 3.50
N LEU A 164 -0.38 14.63 2.96
CA LEU A 164 -0.88 13.83 1.83
C LEU A 164 -1.24 12.40 2.20
N LEU A 165 -1.20 12.04 3.49
CA LEU A 165 -1.40 10.67 3.98
C LEU A 165 -2.88 10.28 4.18
N GLN A 166 -3.82 11.16 3.82
CA GLN A 166 -5.27 10.93 3.97
C GLN A 166 -5.88 10.25 2.74
N ASN A 167 -6.60 9.15 2.96
CA ASN A 167 -7.15 8.31 1.89
C ASN A 167 -6.07 7.91 0.88
N ALA A 168 -4.90 7.52 1.40
CA ALA A 168 -3.69 7.38 0.63
C ALA A 168 -3.07 6.00 0.80
N TYR A 169 -2.63 5.41 -0.30
CA TYR A 169 -1.58 4.41 -0.22
C TYR A 169 -0.23 5.08 0.04
N VAL A 170 0.60 4.45 0.86
CA VAL A 170 2.02 4.78 1.04
C VAL A 170 2.83 3.55 0.64
N PHE A 171 3.81 3.76 -0.24
CA PHE A 171 4.66 2.71 -0.80
C PHE A 171 6.12 2.98 -0.46
N GLU A 172 6.82 1.97 0.03
CA GLU A 172 8.27 1.85 -0.15
C GLU A 172 8.54 1.48 -1.61
N SER A 173 9.40 2.26 -2.27
CA SER A 173 9.51 2.26 -3.74
C SER A 173 10.49 1.24 -4.30
N ASP A 174 10.91 0.28 -3.49
CA ASP A 174 11.80 -0.83 -3.80
C ASP A 174 11.11 -2.18 -3.93
N LEU A 175 9.79 -2.15 -4.01
CA LEU A 175 8.95 -3.32 -4.18
C LEU A 175 8.63 -3.56 -5.65
N LEU A 176 8.85 -4.79 -6.12
CA LEU A 176 8.42 -5.24 -7.43
C LEU A 176 7.10 -5.99 -7.28
N LEU A 177 6.02 -5.38 -7.75
CA LEU A 177 4.66 -5.90 -7.61
C LEU A 177 4.28 -6.72 -8.85
N TYR A 178 4.12 -8.04 -8.68
CA TYR A 178 3.66 -8.94 -9.74
C TYR A 178 2.14 -9.02 -9.84
N ASN A 179 1.43 -8.92 -8.71
CA ASN A 179 -0.02 -8.92 -8.67
C ASN A 179 -0.59 -7.50 -8.47
N PRO A 180 -0.93 -6.77 -9.56
CA PRO A 180 -1.44 -5.40 -9.44
C PRO A 180 -2.80 -5.33 -8.72
N LYS A 181 -3.52 -6.45 -8.57
CA LYS A 181 -4.83 -6.48 -7.89
C LYS A 181 -4.74 -6.26 -6.38
N LEU A 182 -3.53 -6.28 -5.80
CA LEU A 182 -3.33 -5.91 -4.41
C LEU A 182 -3.62 -4.42 -4.14
N ILE A 183 -3.46 -3.59 -5.17
CA ILE A 183 -3.81 -2.15 -5.14
C ILE A 183 -5.23 -2.02 -5.67
N THR A 184 -6.14 -1.57 -4.80
CA THR A 184 -7.56 -1.49 -5.13
C THR A 184 -8.08 -0.06 -5.02
N LYS A 185 -9.12 0.21 -5.79
CA LYS A 185 -9.79 1.52 -5.85
C LYS A 185 -10.44 1.95 -4.53
N TYR A 186 -10.88 0.99 -3.72
CA TYR A 186 -11.54 1.21 -2.45
C TYR A 186 -10.86 0.44 -1.33
N GLN A 187 -10.78 1.05 -0.14
CA GLN A 187 -10.17 0.48 1.06
C GLN A 187 -11.02 0.77 2.30
N TYR A 188 -11.26 -0.26 3.11
CA TYR A 188 -12.18 -0.16 4.26
C TYR A 188 -11.57 0.53 5.48
N SER A 189 -10.35 0.14 5.84
CA SER A 189 -9.64 0.57 7.04
C SER A 189 -8.15 0.74 6.73
N SER A 190 -7.43 1.41 7.62
CA SER A 190 -5.98 1.50 7.52
C SER A 190 -5.37 0.10 7.62
N ASN A 191 -4.40 -0.20 6.77
CA ASN A 191 -3.84 -1.55 6.68
C ASN A 191 -2.42 -1.57 6.10
N TYR A 192 -1.72 -2.68 6.32
CA TYR A 192 -0.48 -3.05 5.63
C TYR A 192 -0.63 -4.37 4.89
N LEU A 193 0.12 -4.52 3.80
CA LEU A 193 0.34 -5.83 3.20
C LEU A 193 1.36 -6.64 4.00
N GLY A 194 1.10 -7.93 4.16
CA GLY A 194 2.06 -8.86 4.74
C GLY A 194 1.78 -10.31 4.38
N VAL A 195 2.76 -11.18 4.60
CA VAL A 195 2.67 -12.62 4.31
C VAL A 195 2.72 -13.40 5.62
N PRO A 196 1.72 -14.23 5.95
CA PRO A 196 1.80 -15.08 7.13
C PRO A 196 2.96 -16.07 6.98
N VAL A 197 3.89 -16.07 7.92
CA VAL A 197 5.09 -16.92 7.92
C VAL A 197 5.33 -17.56 9.29
N PRO A 198 5.80 -18.83 9.33
CA PRO A 198 6.22 -19.45 10.58
C PRO A 198 7.43 -18.75 11.21
N VAL A 199 8.32 -18.19 10.39
CA VAL A 199 9.52 -17.47 10.81
C VAL A 199 9.99 -16.49 9.72
N THR A 200 10.51 -15.34 10.12
CA THR A 200 11.28 -14.41 9.28
C THR A 200 12.34 -13.73 10.14
N ASP A 201 13.43 -13.29 9.53
CA ASP A 201 14.46 -12.43 10.10
C ASP A 201 14.27 -10.94 9.75
N ASP A 202 13.26 -10.62 8.94
CA ASP A 202 12.93 -9.27 8.49
C ASP A 202 11.87 -8.57 9.36
N TRP A 203 11.49 -7.36 8.99
CA TRP A 203 10.35 -6.66 9.56
C TRP A 203 9.09 -7.52 9.45
N CYS A 204 8.38 -7.62 10.57
CA CYS A 204 7.20 -8.42 10.66
C CYS A 204 6.19 -7.83 11.65
N PHE A 205 4.93 -8.15 11.42
CA PHE A 205 3.83 -7.80 12.27
C PHE A 205 3.48 -8.96 13.21
N GLN A 206 3.35 -8.65 14.48
CA GLN A 206 2.55 -9.45 15.39
C GLN A 206 1.09 -9.07 15.18
N THR A 207 0.22 -10.07 15.00
CA THR A 207 -1.20 -9.81 14.71
C THR A 207 -2.13 -10.57 15.65
N ARG A 208 -3.30 -9.99 15.91
CA ARG A 208 -4.37 -10.63 16.68
C ARG A 208 -5.69 -10.37 15.97
N ARG A 209 -6.33 -11.43 15.47
CA ARG A 209 -7.60 -11.36 14.71
C ARG A 209 -7.52 -10.40 13.52
N GLY A 210 -6.39 -10.40 12.81
CA GLY A 210 -6.17 -9.56 11.62
C GLY A 210 -5.77 -8.11 11.91
N VAL A 211 -5.64 -7.72 13.18
CA VAL A 211 -5.15 -6.39 13.61
C VAL A 211 -3.69 -6.49 14.02
N ILE A 212 -2.86 -5.55 13.56
CA ILE A 212 -1.45 -5.44 13.94
C ILE A 212 -1.35 -4.95 15.39
N THR A 213 -0.64 -5.72 16.22
CA THR A 213 -0.43 -5.42 17.64
C THR A 213 1.03 -5.12 17.98
N GLY A 214 1.95 -5.35 17.03
CA GLY A 214 3.36 -5.07 17.22
C GLY A 214 4.11 -5.13 15.89
N LEU A 215 5.22 -4.40 15.84
CA LEU A 215 6.16 -4.35 14.73
C LEU A 215 7.55 -4.71 15.27
N THR A 216 8.19 -5.75 14.73
CA THR A 216 9.53 -6.21 15.16
C THR A 216 10.38 -6.62 13.96
N VAL A 217 11.70 -6.61 14.12
CA VAL A 217 12.64 -7.24 13.17
C VAL A 217 12.91 -8.65 13.67
N GLY A 218 12.61 -9.63 12.83
CA GLY A 218 12.61 -11.04 13.18
C GLY A 218 11.39 -11.43 14.03
N GLY A 219 10.85 -12.62 13.76
CA GLY A 219 9.69 -13.13 14.47
C GLY A 219 9.31 -14.55 14.07
N THR A 220 8.45 -15.16 14.88
CA THR A 220 7.82 -16.47 14.62
C THR A 220 6.31 -16.32 14.67
N ASP A 221 5.59 -17.12 13.89
CA ASP A 221 4.12 -17.09 13.77
C ASP A 221 3.60 -15.66 13.59
N CYS A 222 4.14 -14.99 12.58
CA CYS A 222 3.97 -13.55 12.34
C CYS A 222 3.67 -13.28 10.87
N HIS A 223 3.46 -12.02 10.51
CA HIS A 223 3.30 -11.60 9.12
C HIS A 223 4.57 -10.87 8.66
N HIS A 224 5.33 -11.43 7.72
CA HIS A 224 6.41 -10.71 7.04
C HIS A 224 5.83 -9.44 6.40
N MET A 225 6.45 -8.30 6.65
CA MET A 225 5.93 -6.99 6.24
C MET A 225 6.37 -6.67 4.82
N PHE A 226 5.45 -6.13 4.01
CA PHE A 226 5.81 -5.37 2.83
C PHE A 226 5.45 -3.89 3.05
N GLY A 227 6.31 -2.99 2.60
CA GLY A 227 6.16 -1.53 2.70
C GLY A 227 5.01 -0.93 1.86
N ILE A 228 3.88 -1.62 1.71
CA ILE A 228 2.66 -1.11 1.09
C ILE A 228 1.58 -1.01 2.16
N SER A 229 1.13 0.20 2.43
CA SER A 229 0.06 0.48 3.40
C SER A 229 -0.99 1.41 2.83
N TYR A 230 -2.19 1.35 3.39
CA TYR A 230 -3.26 2.33 3.15
C TYR A 230 -3.64 3.01 4.45
N TRP A 231 -3.95 4.30 4.37
CA TRP A 231 -4.39 5.13 5.48
C TRP A 231 -5.70 5.82 5.16
N THR A 232 -6.67 5.65 6.06
CA THR A 232 -7.98 6.32 5.95
C THR A 232 -7.84 7.84 6.08
N GLU A 233 -8.91 8.58 5.77
CA GLU A 233 -8.96 10.01 6.05
C GLU A 233 -8.66 10.34 7.52
N GLU A 234 -9.22 9.56 8.45
CA GLU A 234 -9.06 9.81 9.88
C GLU A 234 -7.61 9.58 10.33
N ASP A 235 -7.04 8.43 10.00
CA ASP A 235 -5.69 8.09 10.44
C ASP A 235 -4.63 8.90 9.69
N GLY A 236 -4.84 9.21 8.42
CA GLY A 236 -3.99 10.12 7.67
C GLY A 236 -3.94 11.53 8.26
N LYS A 237 -5.04 12.01 8.86
CA LYS A 237 -5.04 13.30 9.59
C LYS A 237 -4.22 13.21 10.87
N LYS A 238 -4.32 12.12 11.64
CA LYS A 238 -3.50 11.90 12.82
C LYS A 238 -2.01 11.83 12.46
N LEU A 239 -1.67 11.13 11.37
CA LEU A 239 -0.29 10.99 10.89
C LEU A 239 0.35 12.33 10.52
N ALA A 240 -0.43 13.31 10.03
CA ALA A 240 0.08 14.64 9.72
C ALA A 240 0.70 15.35 10.95
N ASP A 241 0.26 14.98 12.15
CA ASP A 241 0.79 15.48 13.43
C ASP A 241 1.79 14.48 14.05
N ASP A 242 1.46 13.19 14.08
CA ASP A 242 2.23 12.14 14.76
C ASP A 242 3.59 11.88 14.08
N VAL A 243 3.67 12.01 12.75
CA VAL A 243 4.93 11.83 12.00
C VAL A 243 5.96 12.91 12.36
N PRO A 244 5.67 14.23 12.25
CA PRO A 244 6.57 15.27 12.74
C PRO A 244 6.87 15.17 14.24
N ALA A 245 5.88 14.80 15.06
CA ALA A 245 6.07 14.64 16.50
C ALA A 245 7.11 13.55 16.79
N THR A 246 7.03 12.39 16.11
CA THR A 246 8.01 11.30 16.21
C THR A 246 9.39 11.74 15.73
N PHE A 247 9.45 12.44 14.60
CA PHE A 247 10.69 12.95 14.02
C PHE A 247 11.44 13.91 14.97
N ALA A 248 10.70 14.73 15.72
CA ALA A 248 11.25 15.68 16.67
C ALA A 248 11.69 15.07 18.01
N MET A 249 11.36 13.80 18.28
CA MET A 249 11.81 13.11 19.49
C MET A 249 13.33 12.87 19.48
N PRO A 250 13.97 12.68 20.65
CA PRO A 250 15.35 12.17 20.71
C PRO A 250 15.48 10.85 19.92
N GLY A 251 16.47 10.79 19.03
CA GLY A 251 16.64 9.67 18.11
C GLY A 251 15.52 9.53 17.07
N GLY A 252 14.78 10.61 16.81
CA GLY A 252 13.64 10.61 15.89
C GLY A 252 14.03 10.52 14.42
N LYS A 253 15.21 11.03 14.05
CA LYS A 253 15.73 11.02 12.68
C LYS A 253 16.10 9.60 12.21
N GLU A 254 16.43 8.71 13.13
CA GLU A 254 16.90 7.35 12.85
C GLU A 254 15.75 6.34 12.71
N ARG A 255 14.51 6.73 13.03
CA ARG A 255 13.33 5.85 13.05
C ARG A 255 12.75 5.62 11.67
N TYR A 256 12.03 4.52 11.52
CA TYR A 256 11.23 4.28 10.33
C TYR A 256 9.84 4.91 10.47
N TRP A 257 9.27 5.38 9.36
CA TRP A 257 7.94 6.01 9.38
C TRP A 257 6.84 5.01 9.80
N ASP A 258 7.00 3.73 9.47
CA ASP A 258 6.09 2.64 9.84
C ASP A 258 5.96 2.49 11.36
N GLU A 259 7.01 2.82 12.11
CA GLU A 259 7.00 2.78 13.57
C GLU A 259 6.09 3.85 14.19
N VAL A 260 5.75 4.92 13.47
CA VAL A 260 4.95 6.03 14.00
C VAL A 260 3.60 5.52 14.52
N ALA A 261 2.81 4.93 13.63
CA ALA A 261 1.49 4.41 13.98
C ALA A 261 1.52 3.00 14.57
N LEU A 262 2.56 2.20 14.31
CA LEU A 262 2.63 0.80 14.78
C LEU A 262 3.39 0.62 16.11
N ARG A 263 4.12 1.64 16.57
CA ARG A 263 4.93 1.56 17.80
C ARG A 263 4.78 2.78 18.69
N TYR A 264 5.06 3.99 18.20
CA TYR A 264 5.14 5.19 19.03
C TYR A 264 3.77 5.75 19.42
N PHE A 265 2.83 5.70 18.49
CA PHE A 265 1.45 6.16 18.67
C PHE A 265 0.43 5.01 18.53
N ALA A 266 0.86 3.75 18.69
CA ALA A 266 0.03 2.56 18.45
C ALA A 266 -1.34 2.54 19.15
N ARG A 267 -1.51 3.28 20.24
CA ARG A 267 -2.80 3.39 20.95
C ARG A 267 -3.84 4.24 20.20
N ASN A 268 -3.42 5.03 19.22
CA ASN A 268 -4.28 5.95 18.46
C ASN A 268 -4.79 5.35 17.15
N TYR A 269 -4.29 4.15 16.79
CA TYR A 269 -4.52 3.51 15.50
C TYR A 269 -5.02 2.08 15.67
N GLU A 270 -5.92 1.66 14.80
CA GLU A 270 -6.26 0.26 14.58
C GLU A 270 -5.91 -0.06 13.12
N VAL A 271 -4.79 -0.75 12.92
CA VAL A 271 -4.25 -1.06 11.58
C VAL A 271 -4.38 -2.55 11.33
N SER A 272 -5.05 -2.95 10.27
CA SER A 272 -5.21 -4.36 9.91
C SER A 272 -4.07 -4.86 9.01
N VAL A 273 -3.86 -6.17 8.99
CA VAL A 273 -3.02 -6.81 7.96
C VAL A 273 -3.93 -7.29 6.82
N ARG A 274 -3.52 -7.00 5.59
CA ARG A 274 -4.07 -7.60 4.37
C ARG A 274 -3.05 -8.61 3.86
N GLU A 275 -3.45 -9.87 3.87
CA GLU A 275 -2.52 -10.94 3.49
C GLU A 275 -2.27 -10.96 1.98
N CYS A 276 -1.02 -11.23 1.62
CA CYS A 276 -0.56 -11.50 0.27
C CYS A 276 0.44 -12.68 0.32
N THR A 277 1.07 -12.99 -0.81
CA THR A 277 2.07 -14.04 -0.94
C THR A 277 3.36 -13.49 -1.54
N PHE A 278 4.47 -14.23 -1.38
CA PHE A 278 5.74 -13.90 -2.04
C PHE A 278 5.68 -14.03 -3.58
N ASP A 279 4.64 -14.66 -4.14
CA ASP A 279 4.40 -14.68 -5.59
C ASP A 279 3.75 -13.37 -6.07
N ASP A 280 3.12 -12.61 -5.17
CA ASP A 280 2.43 -11.37 -5.51
C ASP A 280 3.38 -10.17 -5.56
N ILE A 281 4.41 -10.17 -4.71
CA ILE A 281 5.29 -9.04 -4.47
C ILE A 281 6.63 -9.55 -3.92
N ILE A 282 7.71 -8.92 -4.37
CA ILE A 282 9.05 -9.18 -3.84
C ILE A 282 9.74 -7.86 -3.52
N GLU A 283 10.61 -7.89 -2.52
CA GLU A 283 11.58 -6.85 -2.25
C GLU A 283 12.93 -7.23 -2.85
N ILE A 284 13.65 -6.24 -3.39
CA ILE A 284 14.99 -6.44 -3.93
C ILE A 284 15.95 -5.64 -3.07
N ASP A 285 16.62 -6.30 -2.15
CA ASP A 285 17.33 -5.64 -1.07
C ASP A 285 18.83 -5.60 -1.27
N THR A 286 19.35 -6.61 -1.95
CA THR A 286 20.78 -6.73 -2.21
C THR A 286 21.11 -6.85 -3.69
N TYR A 287 22.33 -6.44 -4.07
CA TYR A 287 22.83 -6.68 -5.43
C TYR A 287 22.81 -8.17 -5.81
N ARG A 288 23.00 -9.05 -4.83
CA ARG A 288 22.95 -10.50 -5.04
C ARG A 288 21.54 -10.98 -5.41
N GLU A 289 20.49 -10.47 -4.76
CA GLU A 289 19.10 -10.77 -5.14
C GLU A 289 18.77 -10.26 -6.53
N LEU A 290 19.20 -9.04 -6.86
CA LEU A 290 19.04 -8.49 -8.22
C LEU A 290 19.65 -9.41 -9.28
N GLN A 291 20.86 -9.93 -9.05
CA GLN A 291 21.53 -10.90 -9.94
C GLN A 291 20.84 -12.28 -10.01
N GLN A 292 20.11 -12.66 -8.96
CA GLN A 292 19.31 -13.89 -8.97
C GLN A 292 18.08 -13.72 -9.85
N LEU A 293 17.41 -12.57 -9.75
CA LEU A 293 16.20 -12.22 -10.49
C LEU A 293 16.47 -11.89 -11.97
N ASP A 294 17.60 -11.25 -12.25
CA ASP A 294 17.96 -10.82 -13.61
C ASP A 294 19.45 -11.09 -13.88
N LYS A 295 19.69 -12.04 -14.79
CA LYS A 295 21.05 -12.47 -15.17
C LYS A 295 21.83 -11.43 -15.95
N SER A 296 21.20 -10.37 -16.46
CA SER A 296 21.92 -9.27 -17.11
C SER A 296 22.85 -8.50 -16.16
N TYR A 297 22.66 -8.63 -14.85
CA TYR A 297 23.54 -8.06 -13.82
C TYR A 297 24.68 -9.01 -13.39
N VAL A 298 24.75 -10.21 -13.95
CA VAL A 298 25.88 -11.12 -13.72
C VAL A 298 26.96 -10.77 -14.73
N VAL A 299 28.05 -10.17 -14.24
CA VAL A 299 29.26 -9.94 -15.04
C VAL A 299 30.09 -11.21 -14.96
N GLU A 300 30.37 -11.83 -16.12
CA GLU A 300 31.30 -12.96 -16.25
C GLU A 300 32.76 -12.55 -16.00
#